data_AF-A0A1H4U6E7-F1
#
_entry.id   AF-A0A1H4U6E7-F1
#
_cell.length_a   1.000
_cell.length_b   1.000
_cell.length_c   1.000
_cell.angle_alpha   90.00
_cell.angle_beta   90.00
_cell.angle_gamma   90.00
#
_symmetry.space_group_name_H-M   'P 1'
#
loop_
_entity.id
_entity.type
_entity.pdbx_description
1 polymer ?
#
loop_
_entity_poly.entity_id
_entity_poly.type
_entity_poly.pdbx_seq_one_letter_code
_entity_poly.pdbx_strand_id
1 'polypeptide(L)'
;MFKSTQLTNALLALIAVALIAIAIRPYLSPVPVVAQSGNADPIYVEPGVFMLRQPEGGQVLGKVTVNLRTGSVWGFPTGSPDPYPMSQMDSKPQVSHAIPMGRFALGEVGK
;
A
#
# COMPACT_ATOMS: atom_id res chain seq x y z
N MET A 1 -45.65 43.98 -3.35
CA MET A 1 -44.20 44.09 -3.67
C MET A 1 -43.43 43.40 -2.56
N PHE A 2 -43.22 42.09 -2.65
CA PHE A 2 -42.35 41.38 -1.71
C PHE A 2 -40.95 41.98 -1.84
N LYS A 3 -40.40 42.54 -0.76
CA LYS A 3 -39.06 43.16 -0.76
C LYS A 3 -38.06 42.11 -1.22
N SER A 4 -37.22 42.41 -2.20
CA SER A 4 -36.22 41.49 -2.78
C SER A 4 -35.45 40.71 -1.70
N THR A 5 -35.22 41.32 -0.53
CA THR A 5 -34.62 40.73 0.66
C THR A 5 -35.33 39.46 1.16
N GLN A 6 -36.65 39.39 1.15
CA GLN A 6 -37.39 38.20 1.59
C GLN A 6 -37.23 37.04 0.62
N LEU A 7 -37.19 37.33 -0.68
CA LEU A 7 -36.90 36.34 -1.72
C LEU A 7 -35.45 35.82 -1.59
N THR A 8 -34.49 36.73 -1.42
CA THR A 8 -33.07 36.39 -1.21
C THR A 8 -32.87 35.53 0.02
N ASN A 9 -33.51 35.86 1.15
CA ASN A 9 -33.42 35.09 2.38
C ASN A 9 -34.04 33.70 2.24
N ALA A 10 -35.15 33.56 1.50
CA ALA A 10 -35.75 32.27 1.20
C ALA A 10 -34.83 31.38 0.34
N LEU A 11 -34.18 31.96 -0.67
CA LEU A 11 -33.18 31.26 -1.48
C LEU A 11 -31.96 30.84 -0.66
N LEU A 12 -31.45 31.71 0.21
CA LEU A 12 -30.35 31.39 1.11
C LEU A 12 -30.70 30.25 2.07
N ALA A 13 -31.92 30.27 2.62
CA ALA A 13 -32.40 29.19 3.48
C ALA A 13 -32.49 27.85 2.74
N LEU A 14 -33.01 27.87 1.50
CA LEU A 14 -33.08 26.68 0.65
C LEU A 14 -31.68 26.09 0.39
N ILE A 15 -30.72 26.94 0.03
CA ILE A 15 -29.33 26.55 -0.23
C ILE A 15 -28.69 26.00 1.04
N ALA A 16 -28.90 26.65 2.20
CA ALA A 16 -28.36 26.19 3.47
C ALA A 16 -28.85 24.77 3.82
N VAL A 17 -30.14 24.49 3.63
CA VAL A 17 -30.70 23.15 3.86
C VAL A 17 -30.11 22.12 2.90
N ALA A 18 -29.98 22.45 1.61
CA ALA A 18 -29.39 21.55 0.61
C ALA A 18 -27.91 21.24 0.93
N LEU A 19 -27.15 22.22 1.38
CA LEU A 19 -25.75 22.04 1.77
C LEU A 19 -25.61 21.14 3.02
N ILE A 20 -26.48 21.31 4.02
CA ILE A 20 -26.51 20.45 5.20
C ILE A 20 -26.79 19.00 4.80
N ALA A 21 -27.76 18.77 3.90
CA ALA A 21 -28.07 17.43 3.41
C ALA A 21 -26.88 16.75 2.73
N ILE A 22 -26.11 17.49 1.93
CA ILE A 22 -24.88 16.98 1.29
C ILE A 22 -23.78 16.72 2.33
N ALA A 23 -23.60 17.61 3.30
CA ALA A 23 -22.58 17.50 4.34
C ALA A 23 -22.82 16.32 5.30
N ILE A 24 -24.07 15.88 5.47
CA ILE A 24 -24.43 14.73 6.31
C ILE A 24 -24.18 13.38 5.60
N ARG A 25 -24.14 13.35 4.26
CA ARG A 25 -23.91 12.12 3.46
C ARG A 25 -22.73 11.24 3.93
N PRO A 26 -21.53 11.76 4.26
CA PRO A 26 -20.42 10.93 4.75
C PRO A 26 -20.69 10.26 6.12
N TYR A 27 -21.60 10.80 6.93
CA TYR A 27 -21.97 10.19 8.22
C TYR A 27 -23.02 9.09 8.06
N LEU A 28 -23.98 9.26 7.13
CA LEU A 28 -25.04 8.28 6.87
C LEU A 28 -24.61 7.16 5.91
N SER A 29 -23.66 7.44 5.03
CA SER A 29 -23.11 6.49 4.07
C SER A 29 -21.60 6.70 4.00
N PRO A 30 -20.86 6.34 5.07
CA PRO A 30 -19.41 6.36 5.02
C PRO A 30 -18.97 5.52 3.82
N VAL A 31 -18.12 6.11 2.97
CA VAL A 31 -17.51 5.35 1.87
C VAL A 31 -16.79 4.18 2.53
N PRO A 32 -17.15 2.93 2.24
CA PRO A 32 -16.41 1.80 2.77
C PRO A 32 -14.99 1.91 2.24
N VAL A 33 -14.07 2.30 3.12
CA VAL A 33 -12.65 2.30 2.80
C VAL A 33 -12.28 0.82 2.75
N VAL A 34 -12.11 0.30 1.54
CA VAL A 34 -11.75 -1.09 1.34
C VAL A 34 -10.30 -1.24 1.79
N ALA A 35 -10.09 -1.60 3.06
CA ALA A 35 -8.75 -1.86 3.62
C ALA A 35 -8.08 -3.11 2.99
N GLN A 36 -8.82 -3.83 2.15
CA GLN A 36 -8.37 -5.01 1.45
C GLN A 36 -8.55 -4.76 -0.03
N SER A 37 -7.49 -4.37 -0.73
CA SER A 37 -7.47 -4.60 -2.17
C SER A 37 -7.80 -6.08 -2.37
N GLY A 38 -8.95 -6.39 -2.96
CA GLY A 38 -9.45 -7.76 -3.18
C GLY A 38 -8.60 -8.60 -4.14
N ASN A 39 -7.36 -8.15 -4.38
CA ASN A 39 -6.37 -8.76 -5.24
C ASN A 39 -4.97 -8.46 -4.69
N ALA A 40 -4.79 -8.50 -3.36
CA ALA A 40 -3.46 -8.57 -2.79
C ALA A 40 -2.78 -9.79 -3.40
N ASP A 41 -1.74 -9.56 -4.20
CA ASP A 41 -0.96 -10.67 -4.75
C ASP A 41 -0.49 -11.54 -3.58
N PRO A 42 -0.59 -12.87 -3.68
CA PRO A 42 -0.21 -13.74 -2.58
C PRO A 42 1.31 -13.69 -2.44
N ILE A 43 1.82 -12.80 -1.61
CA ILE A 43 3.25 -12.62 -1.34
C ILE A 43 3.62 -13.49 -0.16
N TYR A 44 4.52 -14.44 -0.39
CA TYR A 44 5.20 -15.19 0.66
C TYR A 44 6.52 -14.50 1.01
N VAL A 45 6.75 -14.27 2.30
CA VAL A 45 8.01 -13.73 2.81
C VAL A 45 8.75 -14.85 3.50
N GLU A 46 9.95 -15.16 3.02
CA GLU A 46 10.75 -16.24 3.58
C GLU A 46 11.20 -15.90 5.02
N PRO A 47 11.15 -16.86 5.95
CA PRO A 47 11.72 -16.68 7.29
C PRO A 47 13.24 -16.53 7.23
N GLY A 48 13.77 -15.57 7.99
CA GLY A 48 15.22 -15.33 8.07
C GLY A 48 15.74 -14.26 7.11
N VAL A 49 17.05 -14.16 7.06
CA VAL A 49 17.82 -13.23 6.23
C VAL A 49 18.89 -14.04 5.52
N PHE A 50 18.98 -13.87 4.22
CA PHE A 50 19.84 -14.67 3.35
C PHE A 50 20.85 -13.78 2.64
N MET A 51 21.96 -14.39 2.24
CA MET A 51 22.95 -13.71 1.38
C MET A 51 22.40 -13.64 -0.04
N LEU A 52 21.92 -12.46 -0.43
CA LEU A 52 21.38 -12.18 -1.75
C LEU A 52 22.51 -11.80 -2.71
N ARG A 53 22.48 -12.36 -3.92
CA ARG A 53 23.42 -11.98 -4.99
C ARG A 53 22.85 -10.82 -5.79
N GLN A 54 23.60 -9.73 -5.89
CA GLN A 54 23.18 -8.58 -6.67
C GLN A 54 23.45 -8.82 -8.17
N PRO A 55 22.60 -8.30 -9.08
CA PRO A 55 22.81 -8.41 -10.53
C PRO A 55 24.12 -7.77 -11.00
N GLU A 56 24.51 -6.66 -10.35
CA GLU A 56 25.69 -5.87 -10.73
C GLU A 56 27.01 -6.43 -10.17
N GLY A 57 26.94 -7.57 -9.49
CA GLY A 57 28.05 -8.16 -8.74
C GLY A 57 28.01 -7.76 -7.26
N GLY A 58 28.50 -8.67 -6.41
CA GLY A 58 28.46 -8.51 -4.96
C GLY A 58 27.34 -9.29 -4.27
N GLN A 59 27.40 -9.27 -2.94
CA GLN A 59 26.51 -9.99 -2.06
C GLN A 59 26.04 -9.08 -0.94
N VAL A 60 24.76 -9.19 -0.58
CA VAL A 60 24.16 -8.40 0.51
C VAL A 60 23.19 -9.25 1.29
N LEU A 61 23.16 -9.08 2.61
CA LEU A 61 22.13 -9.69 3.43
C LEU A 61 20.77 -9.04 3.15
N GLY A 62 19.74 -9.87 3.02
CA GLY A 62 18.39 -9.38 2.84
C GLY A 62 17.32 -10.47 2.92
N LYS A 63 16.08 -10.02 2.82
CA LYS A 63 14.90 -10.88 2.87
C LYS A 63 14.44 -11.28 1.48
N VAL A 64 14.05 -12.53 1.33
CA VAL A 64 13.48 -13.04 0.09
C VAL A 64 11.95 -12.99 0.17
N THR A 65 11.34 -12.56 -0.92
CA THR A 65 9.90 -12.52 -1.11
C THR A 65 9.55 -13.19 -2.43
N VAL A 66 8.43 -13.91 -2.44
CA VAL A 66 7.96 -14.66 -3.59
C VAL A 66 6.50 -14.31 -3.83
N ASN A 67 6.17 -13.89 -5.05
CA ASN A 67 4.78 -13.83 -5.48
C ASN A 67 4.33 -15.25 -5.83
N LEU A 68 3.39 -15.81 -5.08
CA LEU A 68 2.90 -17.18 -5.26
C LEU A 68 1.98 -17.34 -6.48
N ARG A 69 1.50 -16.25 -7.07
CA ARG A 69 0.71 -16.28 -8.30
C ARG A 69 1.61 -16.39 -9.52
N THR A 70 2.65 -15.55 -9.59
CA THR A 70 3.54 -15.51 -10.75
C THR A 70 4.76 -16.40 -10.56
N GLY A 71 5.18 -16.65 -9.33
CA GLY A 71 6.47 -17.24 -8.97
C GLY A 71 7.61 -16.21 -8.94
N SER A 72 7.35 -14.93 -9.19
CA SER A 72 8.42 -13.90 -9.21
C SER A 72 9.08 -13.78 -7.84
N VAL A 73 10.41 -13.70 -7.84
CA VAL A 73 11.22 -13.65 -6.62
C VAL A 73 11.94 -12.31 -6.55
N TRP A 74 11.82 -11.65 -5.40
CA TRP A 74 12.54 -10.42 -5.10
C TRP A 74 13.28 -10.53 -3.77
N GLY A 75 14.48 -9.99 -3.75
CA GLY A 75 15.30 -9.84 -2.56
C GLY A 75 15.29 -8.39 -2.08
N PHE A 76 15.05 -8.17 -0.80
CA PHE A 76 15.07 -6.85 -0.16
C PHE A 76 16.29 -6.74 0.74
N PRO A 77 17.32 -5.97 0.36
CA PRO A 77 18.51 -5.78 1.18
C PRO A 77 18.18 -5.20 2.56
N THR A 78 18.64 -5.85 3.61
CA THR A 78 18.56 -5.35 5.00
C THR A 78 19.90 -4.76 5.43
N GLY A 79 21.01 -5.23 4.85
CA GLY A 79 22.37 -4.79 5.20
C GLY A 79 22.86 -5.31 6.54
N SER A 80 21.98 -5.92 7.36
CA SER A 80 22.29 -6.56 8.63
C SER A 80 21.57 -7.92 8.74
N PRO A 81 21.92 -8.74 9.75
CA PRO A 81 21.19 -9.96 10.07
C PRO A 81 19.75 -9.75 10.56
N ASP A 82 19.35 -8.50 10.80
CA ASP A 82 18.01 -8.18 11.27
C ASP A 82 16.97 -8.35 10.16
N PRO A 83 15.75 -8.80 10.48
CA PRO A 83 14.74 -9.18 9.48
C PRO A 83 14.06 -7.98 8.81
N TYR A 84 14.48 -6.76 9.11
CA TYR A 84 13.94 -5.50 8.60
C TYR A 84 15.10 -4.56 8.23
N PRO A 85 14.90 -3.69 7.22
CA PRO A 85 15.93 -2.72 6.87
C PRO A 85 16.14 -1.74 8.02
N MET A 86 17.36 -1.67 8.52
CA MET A 86 17.77 -0.72 9.55
C MET A 86 19.16 -0.19 9.27
N SER A 87 19.39 1.06 9.66
CA SER A 87 20.73 1.66 9.68
C SER A 87 21.19 1.74 11.14
N GLN A 88 22.41 1.30 11.44
CA GLN A 88 22.99 1.51 12.77
C GLN A 88 23.46 2.95 12.98
N MET A 89 23.55 3.75 11.90
CA MET A 89 24.10 5.10 11.93
C MET A 89 23.03 6.19 11.85
N ASP A 90 21.82 5.87 11.39
CA ASP A 90 20.70 6.82 11.29
C ASP A 90 19.42 6.19 11.84
N SER A 91 18.71 6.92 12.70
CA SER A 91 17.43 6.51 13.30
C SER A 91 16.24 6.69 12.36
N LYS A 92 16.44 7.21 11.14
CA LYS A 92 15.36 7.36 10.16
C LYS A 92 14.89 6.01 9.65
N PRO A 93 13.58 5.85 9.40
CA PRO A 93 13.04 4.67 8.71
C PRO A 93 13.79 4.43 7.39
N GLN A 94 14.29 3.21 7.21
CA GLN A 94 14.99 2.81 6.00
C GLN A 94 14.00 2.15 5.02
N VAL A 95 14.13 2.50 3.74
CA VAL A 95 13.36 1.87 2.66
C VAL A 95 14.29 0.95 1.90
N SER A 96 13.95 -0.33 1.86
CA SER A 96 14.68 -1.33 1.06
C SER A 96 14.05 -1.43 -0.32
N HIS A 97 14.88 -1.36 -1.36
CA HIS A 97 14.44 -1.52 -2.74
C HIS A 97 14.61 -2.96 -3.19
N ALA A 98 13.57 -3.48 -3.85
CA ALA A 98 13.54 -4.85 -4.36
C ALA A 98 14.62 -5.08 -5.43
N ILE A 99 15.39 -6.14 -5.26
CA ILE A 99 16.31 -6.69 -6.25
C ILE A 99 15.62 -7.87 -6.93
N PRO A 100 15.44 -7.86 -8.25
CA PRO A 100 14.87 -9.00 -8.96
C PRO A 100 15.84 -10.18 -8.90
N MET A 101 15.38 -11.32 -8.37
CA MET A 101 16.21 -12.53 -8.22
C MET A 101 15.87 -13.63 -9.21
N GLY A 102 14.71 -13.52 -9.87
CA GLY A 102 14.25 -14.48 -10.87
C GLY A 102 12.80 -14.86 -10.64
N ARG A 103 12.47 -16.11 -11.01
CA ARG A 103 11.10 -16.63 -10.97
C ARG A 103 11.10 -18.14 -10.78
N PHE A 104 10.26 -18.65 -9.90
CA PHE A 104 9.94 -20.06 -9.78
C PHE A 104 8.87 -20.48 -10.79
N ALA A 105 9.05 -21.65 -11.41
CA ALA A 105 8.06 -22.25 -12.30
C ALA A 105 6.98 -23.01 -11.49
N LEU A 106 6.21 -22.28 -10.67
CA LEU A 106 5.26 -22.88 -9.72
C LEU A 106 4.22 -23.82 -10.37
N GLY A 107 3.89 -23.61 -11.65
CA GLY A 107 2.95 -24.45 -12.41
C GLY A 107 3.51 -25.82 -12.85
N GLU A 108 4.79 -26.10 -12.61
CA GLU A 108 5.41 -27.41 -12.85
C GLU A 108 5.35 -28.33 -11.62
N VAL A 109 5.01 -27.77 -10.46
CA VAL A 109 4.88 -28.54 -9.21
C VAL A 109 3.56 -29.33 -9.26
N GLY A 110 3.65 -30.65 -9.45
CA GLY A 110 2.49 -31.56 -9.39
C GLY A 110 2.02 -32.13 -10.73
N LYS A 111 2.87 -32.13 -11.76
CA LYS A 111 2.69 -32.98 -12.95
C LYS A 111 3.41 -34.33 -12.80
#